data_AF-A0A814EL53-F1
#
_entry.id   AF-A0A814EL53-F1
#
_cell.length_a   1.000
_cell.length_b   1.000
_cell.length_c   1.000
_cell.angle_alpha   90.00
_cell.angle_beta   90.00
_cell.angle_gamma   90.00
#
_symmetry.space_group_name_H-M   'P 1'
#
loop_
_entity.id
_entity.type
_entity.pdbx_description
1 polymer ?
#
loop_
_entity_poly.entity_id
_entity_poly.type
_entity_poly.pdbx_seq_one_letter_code
_entity_poly.pdbx_strand_id
1 'polypeptide(L)'
;MVKQKVDVDNNSTKPRNDKTFWQIFKDEFHWENLSLNFEIHSESTSKNPEKVLRKFHTSFWSYFDESIVYISYRIFIAVYYSIWLFESIYRNVEYRTTRKYLRHIGKENMLLIHPWQFYMTSWSLTILVIHLWISAFLALYFYSINFDNSKARFFQFLFGSISCSNKIDKYRHKLDSIGWKNSKKINNKTTQTYCDKKHNCLFHSSSICSNKMAWKLWVKAHVPNVILFLIKTSWLLYNLIVQSAIVVTVAYFAYVLIMDLEKEPTLFAEIGNLHRHGLNSLIAIIDIILMAYPVKILHFIYASLYGWSYAFVIFFYWLQDPKKNIIYEQIDYNKYLQISAIYICLTILTFFLQIFHFLAFHLKLYLKKKYFLKTKGF
;
A
#
# COMPACT_ATOMS: atom_id res chain seq x y z
N MET A 1 -16.46 69.50 25.59
CA MET A 1 -15.71 68.88 24.46
C MET A 1 -15.01 67.64 24.97
N VAL A 2 -15.58 66.47 24.71
CA VAL A 2 -15.06 65.17 25.15
C VAL A 2 -14.12 64.64 24.07
N LYS A 3 -12.83 64.45 24.40
CA LYS A 3 -11.84 63.82 23.50
C LYS A 3 -12.11 62.32 23.47
N GLN A 4 -12.63 61.85 22.34
CA GLN A 4 -12.84 60.43 22.05
C GLN A 4 -11.49 59.81 21.67
N LYS A 5 -11.03 58.85 22.46
CA LYS A 5 -9.80 58.09 22.24
C LYS A 5 -10.11 57.01 21.21
N VAL A 6 -9.54 57.14 20.01
CA VAL A 6 -9.64 56.13 18.95
C VAL A 6 -8.56 55.08 19.22
N ASP A 7 -8.98 53.91 19.68
CA ASP A 7 -8.10 52.75 19.78
C ASP A 7 -7.86 52.21 18.36
N VAL A 8 -6.60 52.31 17.92
CA VAL A 8 -6.13 51.79 16.64
C VAL A 8 -5.87 50.30 16.82
N ASP A 9 -6.82 49.48 16.35
CA ASP A 9 -6.65 48.03 16.25
C ASP A 9 -5.51 47.72 15.26
N ASN A 10 -4.33 47.44 15.81
CA ASN A 10 -3.21 46.85 15.10
C ASN A 10 -3.56 45.40 14.71
N ASN A 11 -4.33 45.26 13.63
CA ASN A 11 -4.51 43.99 12.93
C ASN A 11 -3.16 43.58 12.32
N SER A 12 -2.34 42.89 13.11
CA SER A 12 -1.16 42.19 12.63
C SER A 12 -1.61 41.11 11.66
N THR A 13 -1.47 41.39 10.37
CA THR A 13 -1.63 40.44 9.28
C THR A 13 -0.65 39.29 9.52
N LYS A 14 -1.15 38.19 10.09
CA LYS A 14 -0.39 36.94 10.23
C LYS A 14 0.15 36.59 8.84
N PRO A 15 1.47 36.46 8.64
CA PRO A 15 2.02 36.18 7.33
C PRO A 15 1.40 34.88 6.81
N ARG A 16 0.80 34.97 5.63
CA ARG A 16 0.24 33.82 4.92
C ARG A 16 1.41 32.88 4.68
N ASN A 17 1.43 31.78 5.41
CA ASN A 17 2.51 30.81 5.35
C ASN A 17 2.29 29.99 4.07
N ASP A 18 2.70 30.56 2.94
CA ASP A 18 2.60 29.96 1.61
C ASP A 18 3.60 28.80 1.56
N LYS A 19 3.18 27.68 2.14
CA LYS A 19 3.91 26.43 2.03
C LYS A 19 3.98 26.06 0.56
N THR A 20 5.19 25.84 0.08
CA THR A 20 5.40 25.30 -1.27
C THR A 20 4.68 23.96 -1.41
N PHE A 21 4.25 23.62 -2.62
CA PHE A 21 3.71 22.29 -2.92
C PHE A 21 4.62 21.17 -2.39
N TRP A 22 5.95 21.36 -2.47
CA TRP A 22 6.94 20.44 -1.91
C TRP A 22 6.91 20.34 -0.38
N GLN A 23 6.67 21.44 0.34
CA GLN A 23 6.47 21.39 1.79
C GLN A 23 5.14 20.74 2.14
N ILE A 24 4.07 20.98 1.39
CA ILE A 24 2.79 20.27 1.59
C ILE A 24 3.00 18.77 1.35
N PHE A 25 3.63 18.38 0.24
CA PHE A 25 3.94 16.99 -0.09
C PHE A 25 4.85 16.35 0.97
N LYS A 26 5.93 17.04 1.38
CA LYS A 26 6.87 16.53 2.39
C LYS A 26 6.21 16.40 3.75
N ASP A 27 5.42 17.40 4.15
CA ASP A 27 4.63 17.35 5.38
C ASP A 27 3.65 16.18 5.28
N GLU A 28 2.86 16.05 4.22
CA GLU A 28 1.92 14.94 4.02
C GLU A 28 2.62 13.59 4.02
N PHE A 29 3.73 13.42 3.31
CA PHE A 29 4.51 12.18 3.28
C PHE A 29 5.09 11.84 4.65
N HIS A 30 5.58 12.84 5.39
CA HIS A 30 6.16 12.66 6.72
C HIS A 30 5.07 12.41 7.78
N TRP A 31 3.89 13.02 7.61
CA TRP A 31 2.69 12.81 8.42
C TRP A 31 2.07 11.46 8.12
N GLU A 32 1.93 11.02 6.86
CA GLU A 32 1.43 9.68 6.47
C GLU A 32 2.37 8.57 6.95
N ASN A 33 3.67 8.82 6.96
CA ASN A 33 4.66 7.92 7.54
C ASN A 33 4.55 7.74 9.07
N LEU A 34 3.79 8.58 9.76
CA LEU A 34 3.73 8.62 11.23
C LEU A 34 2.32 8.55 11.81
N SER A 35 1.34 9.00 11.03
CA SER A 35 -0.09 8.83 11.19
C SER A 35 -0.59 8.21 9.89
N LEU A 36 -0.57 6.88 9.83
CA LEU A 36 -1.81 6.19 9.48
C LEU A 36 -2.94 7.01 10.10
N ASN A 37 -3.75 7.69 9.29
CA ASN A 37 -4.76 8.67 9.73
C ASN A 37 -5.87 7.97 10.54
N PHE A 38 -5.50 7.48 11.72
CA PHE A 38 -6.32 6.76 12.67
C PHE A 38 -7.22 7.73 13.46
N GLU A 39 -6.86 9.02 13.49
CA GLU A 39 -7.51 10.02 14.34
C GLU A 39 -8.99 10.22 14.00
N ILE A 40 -9.33 10.43 12.73
CA ILE A 40 -10.65 10.98 12.35
C ILE A 40 -11.80 9.97 12.52
N HIS A 41 -11.50 8.67 12.70
CA HIS A 41 -12.52 7.64 12.90
C HIS A 41 -12.32 6.81 14.19
N SER A 42 -11.28 7.07 14.97
CA SER A 42 -11.06 6.43 16.27
C SER A 42 -12.01 6.91 17.36
N GLU A 43 -12.65 8.08 17.20
CA GLU A 43 -13.63 8.60 18.17
C GLU A 43 -14.79 7.62 18.43
N SER A 44 -15.14 6.74 17.47
CA SER A 44 -16.20 5.75 17.65
C SER A 44 -15.72 4.30 17.72
N THR A 45 -14.44 4.00 17.47
CA THR A 45 -13.97 2.61 17.32
C THR A 45 -12.82 2.26 18.26
N SER A 46 -13.17 1.84 19.49
CA SER A 46 -12.29 1.14 20.44
C SER A 46 -11.07 1.92 20.92
N LYS A 47 -11.02 2.22 22.22
CA LYS A 47 -9.86 2.83 22.90
C LYS A 47 -8.60 1.94 22.96
N ASN A 48 -8.64 0.73 22.38
CA ASN A 48 -7.52 -0.20 22.37
C ASN A 48 -6.69 -0.06 21.06
N PRO A 49 -5.43 0.36 21.15
CA PRO A 49 -4.57 0.57 19.99
C PRO A 49 -4.25 -0.69 19.18
N GLU A 50 -4.18 -1.85 19.83
CA GLU A 50 -3.95 -3.14 19.17
C GLU A 50 -5.12 -3.50 18.25
N LYS A 51 -6.36 -3.25 18.70
CA LYS A 51 -7.56 -3.49 17.88
C LYS A 51 -7.60 -2.61 16.64
N VAL A 52 -7.06 -1.39 16.71
CA VAL A 52 -6.99 -0.47 15.56
C VAL A 52 -5.92 -0.93 14.55
N LEU A 53 -4.73 -1.29 15.02
CA LEU A 53 -3.68 -1.84 14.14
C LEU A 53 -4.14 -3.13 13.47
N ARG A 54 -4.86 -3.99 14.21
CA ARG A 54 -5.44 -5.23 13.69
C ARG A 54 -6.41 -4.97 12.55
N LYS A 55 -7.35 -4.03 12.72
CA LYS A 55 -8.36 -3.65 11.72
C LYS A 55 -7.79 -3.14 10.40
N PHE A 56 -6.51 -2.79 10.36
CA PHE A 56 -5.84 -2.32 9.15
C PHE A 56 -5.42 -3.47 8.22
N HIS A 57 -5.08 -4.63 8.80
CA HIS A 57 -4.63 -5.80 8.07
C HIS A 57 -5.65 -6.93 8.03
N THR A 58 -6.70 -6.85 8.84
CA THR A 58 -7.89 -7.69 8.67
C THR A 58 -8.80 -7.14 7.59
N SER A 59 -9.71 -7.98 7.11
CA SER A 59 -10.68 -7.58 6.10
C SER A 59 -11.49 -6.38 6.58
N PHE A 60 -11.80 -5.47 5.66
CA PHE A 60 -12.68 -4.33 5.90
C PHE A 60 -14.03 -4.76 6.50
N TRP A 61 -14.48 -5.94 6.10
CA TRP A 61 -15.75 -6.57 6.44
C TRP A 61 -15.64 -7.38 7.73
N SER A 62 -16.53 -7.09 8.69
CA SER A 62 -16.55 -7.77 10.00
C SER A 62 -16.72 -9.28 9.92
N TYR A 63 -17.33 -9.80 8.86
CA TYR A 63 -17.52 -11.23 8.64
C TYR A 63 -16.19 -11.98 8.38
N PHE A 64 -15.22 -11.29 7.79
CA PHE A 64 -13.89 -11.82 7.50
C PHE A 64 -12.84 -11.32 8.51
N ASP A 65 -13.24 -10.50 9.48
CA ASP A 65 -12.36 -9.99 10.52
C ASP A 65 -11.93 -11.16 11.42
N GLU A 66 -10.62 -11.39 11.52
CA GLU A 66 -10.01 -12.48 12.29
C GLU A 66 -10.37 -13.91 11.83
N SER A 67 -10.99 -14.07 10.65
CA SER A 67 -11.33 -15.39 10.16
C SER A 67 -10.09 -16.10 9.60
N ILE A 68 -9.95 -17.38 9.94
CA ILE A 68 -8.95 -18.26 9.32
C ILE A 68 -9.10 -18.26 7.79
N VAL A 69 -10.31 -18.04 7.29
CA VAL A 69 -10.64 -17.91 5.86
C VAL A 69 -9.88 -16.76 5.20
N TYR A 70 -9.84 -15.58 5.82
CA TYR A 70 -9.12 -14.43 5.26
C TYR A 70 -7.60 -14.68 5.17
N ILE A 71 -7.04 -15.34 6.18
CA ILE A 71 -5.60 -15.68 6.21
C ILE A 71 -5.29 -16.74 5.16
N SER A 72 -6.11 -17.79 5.09
CA SER A 72 -6.00 -18.82 4.06
C SER A 72 -6.09 -18.23 2.66
N TYR A 73 -7.02 -17.29 2.43
CA TYR A 73 -7.11 -16.54 1.18
C TYR A 73 -5.81 -15.78 0.87
N ARG A 74 -5.28 -15.04 1.83
CA ARG A 74 -4.04 -14.25 1.66
C ARG A 74 -2.84 -15.13 1.32
N ILE A 75 -2.69 -16.26 2.00
CA ILE A 75 -1.61 -17.22 1.72
C ILE A 75 -1.82 -17.87 0.35
N PHE A 76 -3.04 -18.34 0.08
CA PHE A 76 -3.38 -18.97 -1.20
C PHE A 76 -3.07 -18.06 -2.39
N ILE A 77 -3.50 -16.80 -2.34
CA ILE A 77 -3.30 -15.87 -3.45
C ILE A 77 -1.81 -15.52 -3.63
N ALA A 78 -1.04 -15.39 -2.54
CA ALA A 78 0.40 -15.16 -2.61
C ALA A 78 1.12 -16.35 -3.27
N VAL A 79 0.80 -17.58 -2.87
CA VAL A 79 1.37 -18.80 -3.46
C VAL A 79 0.99 -18.92 -4.94
N TYR A 80 -0.29 -18.75 -5.27
CA TYR A 80 -0.78 -18.81 -6.64
C TYR A 80 -0.03 -17.83 -7.55
N TYR A 81 0.13 -16.57 -7.14
CA TYR A 81 0.85 -15.58 -7.94
C TYR A 81 2.36 -15.81 -8.00
N SER A 82 2.96 -16.43 -6.98
CA SER A 82 4.34 -16.88 -7.07
C SER A 82 4.54 -17.94 -8.14
N ILE A 83 3.63 -18.92 -8.25
CA ILE A 83 3.69 -19.94 -9.31
C ILE A 83 3.65 -19.27 -10.68
N TRP A 84 2.76 -18.31 -10.89
CA TRP A 84 2.68 -17.55 -12.15
C TRP A 84 3.91 -16.68 -12.42
N LEU A 85 4.48 -16.06 -11.40
CA LEU A 85 5.74 -15.33 -11.54
C LEU A 85 6.88 -16.27 -11.98
N PHE A 86 7.00 -17.44 -11.36
CA PHE A 86 8.00 -18.44 -11.74
C PHE A 86 7.77 -19.00 -13.14
N GLU A 87 6.52 -19.34 -13.49
CA GLU A 87 6.14 -19.79 -14.83
C GLU A 87 6.55 -18.77 -15.88
N SER A 88 6.30 -17.50 -15.59
CA SER A 88 6.53 -16.44 -16.55
C SER A 88 8.03 -16.10 -16.69
N ILE A 89 8.82 -16.26 -15.62
CA ILE A 89 10.30 -16.26 -15.68
C ILE A 89 10.80 -17.48 -16.48
N TYR A 90 10.27 -18.67 -16.20
CA TYR A 90 10.66 -19.92 -16.84
C TYR A 90 10.44 -19.86 -18.35
N ARG A 91 9.25 -19.42 -18.80
CA ARG A 91 8.99 -19.22 -20.23
C ARG A 91 9.99 -18.28 -20.86
N ASN A 92 10.34 -17.16 -20.22
CA ASN A 92 11.34 -16.25 -20.78
C ASN A 92 12.71 -16.92 -20.96
N VAL A 93 13.12 -17.77 -20.02
CA VAL A 93 14.37 -18.55 -20.11
C VAL A 93 14.29 -19.60 -21.22
N GLU A 94 13.18 -20.33 -21.31
CA GLU A 94 12.94 -21.33 -22.35
C GLU A 94 12.95 -20.69 -23.75
N TYR A 95 12.20 -19.60 -23.95
CA TYR A 95 12.17 -18.87 -25.22
C TYR A 95 13.57 -18.41 -25.67
N ARG A 96 14.40 -17.93 -24.74
CA ARG A 96 15.78 -17.56 -25.05
C ARG A 96 16.63 -18.74 -25.48
N THR A 97 16.41 -19.91 -24.87
CA THR A 97 17.16 -21.14 -25.20
C THR A 97 16.75 -21.63 -26.59
N THR A 98 15.46 -21.71 -26.86
CA THR A 98 14.91 -22.06 -28.18
C THR A 98 15.35 -21.07 -29.27
N ARG A 99 15.44 -19.77 -28.95
CA ARG A 99 15.96 -18.77 -29.89
C ARG A 99 17.42 -19.01 -30.26
N LYS A 100 18.29 -19.35 -29.31
CA LYS A 100 19.71 -19.67 -29.62
C LYS A 100 19.79 -20.81 -30.63
N TYR A 101 18.90 -21.79 -30.51
CA TYR A 101 18.78 -22.90 -31.45
C TYR A 101 18.23 -22.45 -32.82
N LEU A 102 17.15 -21.66 -32.87
CA LEU A 102 16.56 -21.19 -34.14
C LEU A 102 17.47 -20.23 -34.92
N ARG A 103 18.21 -19.37 -34.21
CA ARG A 103 19.24 -18.49 -34.81
C ARG A 103 20.33 -19.31 -35.48
N HIS A 104 20.69 -20.46 -34.92
CA HIS A 104 21.67 -21.37 -35.53
C HIS A 104 21.17 -21.95 -36.87
N ILE A 105 19.85 -22.00 -37.08
CA ILE A 105 19.20 -22.61 -38.26
C ILE A 105 18.72 -21.54 -39.26
N GLY A 106 18.96 -20.25 -39.00
CA GLY A 106 18.61 -19.16 -39.92
C GLY A 106 17.11 -18.87 -40.06
N LYS A 107 16.28 -19.34 -39.13
CA LYS A 107 14.81 -19.12 -39.10
C LYS A 107 14.42 -18.19 -37.95
N GLU A 108 14.64 -16.89 -38.09
CA GLU A 108 14.22 -15.91 -37.08
C GLU A 108 12.82 -15.36 -37.39
N ASN A 109 11.84 -15.63 -36.53
CA ASN A 109 10.62 -14.82 -36.40
C ASN A 109 10.75 -13.99 -35.11
N MET A 110 10.50 -12.67 -35.20
CA MET A 110 11.02 -11.66 -34.25
C MET A 110 10.19 -11.41 -32.97
N LEU A 111 9.03 -12.02 -32.77
CA LEU A 111 8.01 -11.44 -31.86
C LEU A 111 8.26 -11.47 -30.34
N LEU A 112 9.33 -12.09 -29.80
CA LEU A 112 9.66 -12.02 -28.35
C LEU A 112 11.18 -12.08 -28.09
N ILE A 113 11.85 -10.93 -28.18
CA ILE A 113 13.32 -10.82 -28.21
C ILE A 113 13.95 -10.48 -26.85
N HIS A 114 13.20 -9.88 -25.93
CA HIS A 114 13.79 -9.16 -24.81
C HIS A 114 13.79 -9.91 -23.48
N PRO A 115 14.75 -9.58 -22.59
CA PRO A 115 14.71 -10.03 -21.21
C PRO A 115 13.39 -9.77 -20.48
N TRP A 116 12.96 -10.75 -19.70
CA TRP A 116 11.79 -10.69 -18.80
C TRP A 116 11.69 -9.34 -18.08
N GLN A 117 12.81 -8.87 -17.52
CA GLN A 117 12.83 -7.64 -16.74
C GLN A 117 12.59 -6.35 -17.55
N PHE A 118 12.47 -6.40 -18.87
CA PHE A 118 12.15 -5.21 -19.66
C PHE A 118 10.66 -5.02 -19.91
N TYR A 119 9.81 -5.98 -19.53
CA TYR A 119 8.37 -5.86 -19.70
C TYR A 119 7.71 -5.24 -18.45
N MET A 120 6.87 -4.22 -18.66
CA MET A 120 6.14 -3.52 -17.59
C MET A 120 5.28 -4.48 -16.76
N THR A 121 4.70 -5.47 -17.43
CA THR A 121 3.88 -6.51 -16.82
C THR A 121 4.67 -7.39 -15.86
N SER A 122 5.96 -7.61 -16.15
CA SER A 122 6.84 -8.35 -15.25
C SER A 122 7.14 -7.55 -13.98
N TRP A 123 7.28 -6.23 -14.09
CA TRP A 123 7.46 -5.35 -12.93
C TRP A 123 6.20 -5.30 -12.07
N SER A 124 5.02 -5.12 -12.68
CA SER A 124 3.76 -5.10 -11.94
C SER A 124 3.46 -6.43 -11.27
N LEU A 125 3.70 -7.57 -11.95
CA LEU A 125 3.55 -8.91 -11.37
C LEU A 125 4.51 -9.13 -10.20
N THR A 126 5.76 -8.68 -10.31
CA THR A 126 6.75 -8.79 -9.22
C THR A 126 6.32 -7.97 -8.00
N ILE A 127 5.91 -6.72 -8.21
CA ILE A 127 5.39 -5.84 -7.15
C ILE A 127 4.15 -6.46 -6.49
N LEU A 128 3.24 -7.04 -7.28
CA LEU A 128 2.06 -7.74 -6.77
C LEU A 128 2.46 -8.90 -5.87
N VAL A 129 3.34 -9.79 -6.32
CA VAL A 129 3.79 -10.95 -5.52
C VAL A 129 4.41 -10.51 -4.20
N ILE A 130 5.28 -9.49 -4.22
CA ILE A 130 5.89 -8.95 -2.99
C ILE A 130 4.81 -8.40 -2.06
N HIS A 131 3.86 -7.62 -2.58
CA HIS A 131 2.73 -7.10 -1.80
C HIS A 131 1.89 -8.22 -1.18
N LEU A 132 1.52 -9.23 -1.96
CA LEU A 132 0.70 -10.35 -1.49
C LEU A 132 1.39 -11.14 -0.38
N TRP A 133 2.70 -11.41 -0.49
CA TRP A 133 3.45 -12.07 0.57
C TRP A 133 3.57 -11.22 1.84
N ILE A 134 3.86 -9.93 1.71
CA ILE A 134 3.91 -9.03 2.88
C ILE A 134 2.52 -8.96 3.53
N SER A 135 1.45 -8.87 2.74
CA SER A 135 0.07 -8.82 3.23
C SER A 135 -0.32 -10.12 3.94
N ALA A 136 0.02 -11.29 3.37
CA ALA A 136 -0.19 -12.60 4.00
C ALA A 136 0.59 -12.75 5.30
N PHE A 137 1.84 -12.30 5.31
CA PHE A 137 2.68 -12.29 6.50
C PHE A 137 2.08 -11.40 7.62
N LEU A 138 1.65 -10.19 7.28
CA LEU A 138 1.04 -9.27 8.26
C LEU A 138 -0.28 -9.82 8.80
N ALA A 139 -1.12 -10.42 7.93
CA ALA A 139 -2.35 -11.08 8.36
C ALA A 139 -2.08 -12.21 9.36
N LEU A 140 -1.08 -13.05 9.07
CA LEU A 140 -0.67 -14.16 9.93
C LEU A 140 -0.08 -13.67 11.26
N TYR A 141 0.76 -12.63 11.22
CA TYR A 141 1.33 -11.99 12.41
C TYR A 141 0.23 -11.48 13.35
N PHE A 142 -0.70 -10.66 12.85
CA PHE A 142 -1.78 -10.10 13.67
C PHE A 142 -2.76 -11.17 14.17
N TYR A 143 -2.95 -12.24 13.41
CA TYR A 143 -3.71 -13.40 13.86
C TYR A 143 -3.01 -14.16 15.00
N SER A 144 -1.69 -14.35 14.91
CA SER A 144 -0.92 -15.08 15.92
C SER A 144 -0.93 -14.40 17.30
N ILE A 145 -1.00 -13.06 17.33
CA ILE A 145 -1.11 -12.28 18.56
C ILE A 145 -2.43 -12.56 19.28
N ASN A 146 -3.48 -12.97 18.56
CA ASN A 146 -4.81 -13.15 19.13
C ASN A 146 -4.98 -14.47 19.90
N PHE A 147 -4.12 -15.45 19.64
CA PHE A 147 -4.22 -16.77 20.28
C PHE A 147 -3.22 -16.86 21.42
N ASP A 148 -3.73 -17.01 22.64
CA ASP A 148 -2.98 -17.24 23.90
C ASP A 148 -2.14 -18.53 23.94
N ASN A 149 -1.92 -19.17 22.79
CA ASN A 149 -1.38 -20.52 22.68
C ASN A 149 0.00 -20.59 22.03
N SER A 150 0.61 -21.78 22.10
CA SER A 150 1.97 -22.11 21.60
C SER A 150 2.36 -21.52 20.24
N LYS A 151 1.39 -21.28 19.34
CA LYS A 151 1.58 -20.63 18.04
C LYS A 151 2.10 -19.19 18.15
N ALA A 152 1.69 -18.44 19.16
CA ALA A 152 2.22 -17.10 19.43
C ALA A 152 3.74 -17.14 19.73
N ARG A 153 4.23 -18.20 20.39
CA ARG A 153 5.67 -18.36 20.69
C ARG A 153 6.52 -18.51 19.44
N PHE A 154 6.03 -19.19 18.41
CA PHE A 154 6.75 -19.34 17.14
C PHE A 154 6.97 -17.99 16.44
N PHE A 155 5.93 -17.14 16.38
CA PHE A 155 6.06 -15.81 15.79
C PHE A 155 6.88 -14.84 16.65
N GLN A 156 6.72 -14.91 17.98
CA GLN A 156 7.56 -14.16 18.91
C GLN A 156 9.04 -14.57 18.82
N PHE A 157 9.35 -15.83 18.51
CA PHE A 157 10.71 -16.27 18.25
C PHE A 157 11.29 -15.65 16.97
N LEU A 158 10.55 -15.69 15.86
CA LEU A 158 11.03 -15.19 14.56
C LEU A 158 11.16 -13.66 14.50
N PHE A 159 10.25 -12.91 15.13
CA PHE A 159 10.16 -11.45 14.97
C PHE A 159 10.46 -10.65 16.24
N GLY A 160 10.83 -11.36 17.30
CA GLY A 160 10.96 -10.80 18.64
C GLY A 160 9.61 -10.80 19.38
N SER A 161 9.70 -11.05 20.68
CA SER A 161 8.58 -10.88 21.60
C SER A 161 8.08 -9.43 21.55
N ILE A 162 6.76 -9.24 21.68
CA ILE A 162 6.16 -7.96 22.09
C ILE A 162 6.48 -7.78 23.59
N SER A 163 7.77 -7.76 23.93
CA SER A 163 8.22 -7.53 25.30
C SER A 163 8.38 -6.03 25.47
N CYS A 164 7.41 -5.46 26.17
CA CYS A 164 7.33 -4.05 26.54
C CYS A 164 8.54 -3.52 27.33
N SER A 165 9.35 -4.40 27.93
CA SER A 165 10.18 -4.01 29.07
C SER A 165 11.26 -2.97 28.73
N ASN A 166 12.02 -3.13 27.65
CA ASN A 166 13.22 -2.31 27.47
C ASN A 166 13.00 -1.02 26.66
N LYS A 167 11.95 -0.96 25.82
CA LYS A 167 11.67 0.24 25.00
C LYS A 167 10.87 1.29 25.77
N ILE A 168 9.99 0.89 26.68
CA ILE A 168 9.13 1.82 27.40
C ILE A 168 9.95 2.77 28.28
N ASP A 169 10.98 2.26 28.97
CA ASP A 169 11.82 3.08 29.84
C ASP A 169 12.54 4.19 29.07
N LYS A 170 12.96 3.91 27.83
CA LYS A 170 13.56 4.92 26.93
C LYS A 170 12.59 6.05 26.57
N TYR A 171 11.29 5.77 26.47
CA TYR A 171 10.29 6.78 26.10
C TYR A 171 9.58 7.43 27.29
N ARG A 172 9.67 6.85 28.49
CA ARG A 172 9.02 7.34 29.72
C ARG A 172 9.38 8.79 30.03
N HIS A 173 10.67 9.12 30.03
CA HIS A 173 11.13 10.50 30.27
C HIS A 173 10.55 11.52 29.27
N LYS A 174 10.36 11.11 28.01
CA LYS A 174 9.80 11.99 26.98
C LYS A 174 8.29 12.19 27.14
N LEU A 175 7.57 11.20 27.68
CA LEU A 175 6.15 11.33 28.03
C LEU A 175 5.95 12.24 29.25
N ASP A 176 6.81 12.11 30.26
CA ASP A 176 6.76 12.96 31.46
C ASP A 176 6.98 14.44 31.12
N SER A 177 7.81 14.74 30.12
CA SER A 177 8.04 16.12 29.65
C SER A 177 6.84 16.77 28.94
N ILE A 178 5.84 16.01 28.49
CA ILE A 178 4.65 16.53 27.79
C ILE A 178 3.56 16.99 28.78
N GLY A 179 3.87 17.06 30.09
CA GLY A 179 2.96 17.63 31.09
C GLY A 179 1.99 16.61 31.72
N TRP A 180 2.28 15.31 31.64
CA TRP A 180 1.45 14.26 32.27
C TRP A 180 1.59 14.20 33.80
N LYS A 181 2.28 15.15 34.45
CA LYS A 181 2.52 15.13 35.91
C LYS A 181 1.29 15.42 36.78
N ASN A 182 0.17 15.91 36.23
CA ASN A 182 -0.99 16.34 37.03
C ASN A 182 -2.13 15.31 37.20
N SER A 183 -1.95 14.04 36.78
CA SER A 183 -2.99 13.00 36.90
C SER A 183 -3.07 12.32 38.29
N LYS A 184 -2.35 12.81 39.31
CA LYS A 184 -2.23 12.15 40.63
C LYS A 184 -3.50 12.18 41.51
N LYS A 185 -4.64 12.68 41.02
CA LYS A 185 -5.89 12.79 41.81
C LYS A 185 -7.10 12.12 41.15
N ILE A 186 -6.88 11.03 40.40
CA ILE A 186 -7.97 10.19 39.87
C ILE A 186 -8.23 9.08 40.89
N ASN A 187 -9.38 9.15 41.54
CA ASN A 187 -9.84 8.23 42.58
C ASN A 187 -9.84 6.76 42.14
N ASN A 188 -9.43 5.88 43.06
CA ASN A 188 -9.22 4.43 42.97
C ASN A 188 -10.46 3.55 42.61
N LYS A 189 -11.43 4.03 41.81
CA LYS A 189 -12.53 3.15 41.35
C LYS A 189 -12.18 2.50 40.00
N THR A 190 -11.64 1.28 40.11
CA THR A 190 -11.81 0.15 39.18
C THR A 190 -11.89 0.51 37.69
N THR A 191 -10.90 1.20 37.18
CA THR A 191 -10.63 1.24 35.74
C THR A 191 -9.70 0.09 35.43
N GLN A 192 -10.23 -0.89 34.71
CA GLN A 192 -9.53 -2.11 34.30
C GLN A 192 -8.36 -1.72 33.40
N THR A 193 -7.19 -1.55 34.01
CA THR A 193 -5.93 -1.28 33.33
C THR A 193 -5.55 -2.53 32.54
N TYR A 194 -5.50 -2.39 31.21
CA TYR A 194 -5.00 -3.42 30.31
C TYR A 194 -3.49 -3.48 30.46
N CYS A 195 -3.06 -4.15 31.52
CA CYS A 195 -1.71 -4.60 31.73
C CYS A 195 -1.85 -6.03 32.22
N ASP A 196 -1.27 -6.95 31.47
CA ASP A 196 -0.94 -8.27 31.97
C ASP A 196 -0.44 -8.14 33.42
N LYS A 197 -1.06 -8.85 34.36
CA LYS A 197 -0.81 -8.75 35.82
C LYS A 197 0.67 -8.96 36.19
N LYS A 198 1.51 -9.34 35.23
CA LYS A 198 2.92 -9.64 35.36
C LYS A 198 3.89 -8.53 34.92
N HIS A 199 3.44 -7.53 34.14
CA HIS A 199 4.33 -6.49 33.61
C HIS A 199 3.74 -5.08 33.78
N ASN A 200 4.23 -4.35 34.78
CA ASN A 200 3.84 -3.00 35.20
C ASN A 200 4.06 -1.91 34.12
N CYS A 201 3.25 -1.91 33.06
CA CYS A 201 3.26 -0.86 32.03
C CYS A 201 2.06 0.08 32.19
N LEU A 202 2.11 0.96 33.20
CA LEU A 202 1.06 1.92 33.53
C LEU A 202 0.79 2.93 32.39
N PHE A 203 -0.12 2.60 31.48
CA PHE A 203 -0.67 3.56 30.51
C PHE A 203 -2.20 3.60 30.60
N HIS A 204 -2.74 4.78 30.91
CA HIS A 204 -4.19 5.01 30.97
C HIS A 204 -4.76 5.10 29.55
N SER A 205 -5.57 4.11 29.14
CA SER A 205 -6.13 3.98 27.78
C SER A 205 -6.93 5.21 27.32
N SER A 206 -7.58 5.93 28.23
CA SER A 206 -8.49 7.03 27.88
C SER A 206 -7.81 8.33 27.43
N SER A 207 -6.54 8.59 27.79
CA SER A 207 -5.81 9.82 27.39
C SER A 207 -4.96 9.63 26.12
N ILE A 208 -4.71 8.39 25.71
CA ILE A 208 -3.91 8.08 24.51
C ILE A 208 -4.70 8.36 23.23
N CYS A 209 -6.02 8.14 23.25
CA CYS A 209 -6.86 8.25 22.05
C CYS A 209 -7.09 9.69 21.58
N SER A 210 -7.04 10.68 22.47
CA SER A 210 -7.22 12.10 22.09
C SER A 210 -5.91 12.80 21.73
N ASN A 211 -4.75 12.17 21.97
CA ASN A 211 -3.45 12.78 21.74
C ASN A 211 -2.65 12.01 20.67
N LYS A 212 -2.59 12.58 19.46
CA LYS A 212 -1.78 12.09 18.33
C LYS A 212 -0.38 11.63 18.71
N MET A 213 0.27 12.40 19.57
CA MET A 213 1.65 12.17 19.98
C MET A 213 1.77 10.97 20.91
N ALA A 214 0.80 10.77 21.81
CA ALA A 214 0.73 9.61 22.69
C ALA A 214 0.54 8.32 21.88
N TRP A 215 -0.37 8.32 20.90
CA TRP A 215 -0.58 7.19 19.99
C TRP A 215 0.72 6.79 19.26
N LYS A 216 1.39 7.77 18.67
CA LYS A 216 2.66 7.56 17.95
C LYS A 216 3.74 6.99 18.85
N LEU A 217 3.83 7.45 20.10
CA LEU A 217 4.78 6.91 21.08
C LEU A 217 4.42 5.48 21.46
N TRP A 218 3.12 5.19 21.65
CA TRP A 218 2.63 3.85 21.93
C TRP A 218 2.99 2.87 20.81
N VAL A 219 2.69 3.20 19.55
CA VAL A 219 3.00 2.33 18.39
C VAL A 219 4.50 2.05 18.31
N LYS A 220 5.34 3.08 18.49
CA LYS A 220 6.81 2.92 18.49
C LYS A 220 7.34 2.07 19.64
N ALA A 221 6.67 2.10 20.79
CA ALA A 221 7.06 1.33 21.95
C ALA A 221 6.66 -0.15 21.83
N HIS A 222 5.49 -0.45 21.24
CA HIS A 222 4.89 -1.79 21.29
C HIS A 222 5.02 -2.58 19.98
N VAL A 223 5.09 -1.92 18.82
CA VAL A 223 5.20 -2.62 17.53
C VAL A 223 6.69 -2.78 17.17
N PRO A 224 7.16 -4.00 16.83
CA PRO A 224 8.52 -4.18 16.34
C PRO A 224 8.79 -3.32 15.10
N ASN A 225 10.00 -2.76 15.00
CA ASN A 225 10.35 -1.86 13.89
C ASN A 225 10.22 -2.55 12.53
N VAL A 226 10.52 -3.85 12.46
CA VAL A 226 10.39 -4.67 11.25
C VAL A 226 8.93 -4.76 10.82
N ILE A 227 8.00 -5.00 11.75
CA ILE A 227 6.57 -5.03 11.46
C ILE A 227 6.09 -3.66 10.96
N LEU A 228 6.50 -2.57 11.62
CA LEU A 228 6.14 -1.22 11.18
C LEU A 228 6.67 -0.91 9.77
N PHE A 229 7.88 -1.38 9.43
CA PHE A 229 8.42 -1.28 8.09
C PHE A 229 7.57 -2.06 7.09
N LEU A 230 7.23 -3.32 7.37
CA LEU A 230 6.40 -4.15 6.49
C LEU A 230 5.01 -3.56 6.26
N ILE A 231 4.37 -2.99 7.28
CA ILE A 231 3.07 -2.30 7.13
C ILE A 231 3.17 -1.16 6.13
N LYS A 232 4.21 -0.32 6.26
CA LYS A 232 4.44 0.81 5.35
C LYS A 232 4.74 0.37 3.94
N THR A 233 5.60 -0.64 3.80
CA THR A 233 5.96 -1.22 2.51
C THR A 233 4.74 -1.84 1.83
N SER A 234 3.92 -2.60 2.56
CA SER A 234 2.66 -3.16 2.03
C SER A 234 1.70 -2.07 1.56
N TRP A 235 1.53 -1.01 2.34
CA TRP A 235 0.68 0.12 1.94
C TRP A 235 1.19 0.83 0.69
N LEU A 236 2.50 1.08 0.59
CA LEU A 236 3.10 1.68 -0.60
C LEU A 236 2.90 0.78 -1.83
N LEU A 237 3.22 -0.52 -1.71
CA LEU A 237 3.08 -1.47 -2.80
C LEU A 237 1.62 -1.66 -3.22
N TYR A 238 0.68 -1.61 -2.28
CA TYR A 238 -0.75 -1.62 -2.57
C TYR A 238 -1.15 -0.43 -3.45
N ASN A 239 -0.74 0.79 -3.09
CA ASN A 239 -1.08 1.98 -3.89
C ASN A 239 -0.44 1.92 -5.29
N LEU A 240 0.76 1.34 -5.41
CA LEU A 240 1.39 1.08 -6.70
C LEU A 240 0.61 0.05 -7.52
N ILE A 241 0.29 -1.10 -6.94
CA ILE A 241 -0.24 -2.23 -7.70
C ILE A 241 -1.69 -2.05 -8.12
N VAL A 242 -2.52 -1.45 -7.26
CA VAL A 242 -3.94 -1.25 -7.58
C VAL A 242 -4.12 -0.40 -8.83
N GLN A 243 -3.32 0.65 -8.96
CA GLN A 243 -3.34 1.52 -10.13
C GLN A 243 -2.61 0.91 -11.32
N SER A 244 -1.37 0.45 -11.12
CA SER A 244 -0.54 -0.03 -12.23
C SER A 244 -1.09 -1.31 -12.89
N ALA A 245 -1.72 -2.22 -12.13
CA ALA A 245 -2.33 -3.41 -12.70
C ALA A 245 -3.46 -3.04 -13.68
N ILE A 246 -4.35 -2.12 -13.26
CA ILE A 246 -5.47 -1.65 -14.10
C ILE A 246 -4.95 -0.91 -15.34
N VAL A 247 -3.97 -0.02 -15.17
CA VAL A 247 -3.36 0.71 -16.29
C VAL A 247 -2.70 -0.24 -17.29
N VAL A 248 -1.93 -1.23 -16.82
CA VAL A 248 -1.29 -2.23 -17.69
C VAL A 248 -2.33 -3.06 -18.45
N THR A 249 -3.44 -3.41 -17.80
CA THR A 249 -4.54 -4.16 -18.42
C THR A 249 -5.25 -3.33 -19.47
N VAL A 250 -5.60 -2.08 -19.16
CA VAL A 250 -6.21 -1.17 -20.14
C VAL A 250 -5.26 -0.93 -21.30
N ALA A 251 -3.99 -0.66 -21.04
CA ALA A 251 -2.99 -0.47 -22.09
C ALA A 251 -2.86 -1.70 -22.98
N TYR A 252 -2.78 -2.90 -22.39
CA TYR A 252 -2.69 -4.16 -23.14
C TYR A 252 -3.94 -4.45 -23.97
N PHE A 253 -5.13 -4.41 -23.36
CA PHE A 253 -6.36 -4.77 -24.07
C PHE A 253 -6.82 -3.68 -25.04
N ALA A 254 -6.64 -2.40 -24.74
CA ALA A 254 -6.88 -1.34 -25.73
C ALA A 254 -5.96 -1.56 -26.94
N TYR A 255 -4.72 -1.94 -26.70
CA TYR A 255 -3.77 -2.24 -27.75
C TYR A 255 -4.18 -3.46 -28.58
N VAL A 256 -4.53 -4.58 -27.95
CA VAL A 256 -4.99 -5.82 -28.64
C VAL A 256 -6.27 -5.55 -29.45
N LEU A 257 -7.25 -4.85 -28.86
CA LEU A 257 -8.53 -4.55 -29.50
C LEU A 257 -8.39 -3.57 -30.68
N ILE A 258 -7.48 -2.60 -30.60
CA ILE A 258 -7.34 -1.56 -31.63
C ILE A 258 -6.46 -2.03 -32.80
N MET A 259 -5.46 -2.88 -32.55
CA MET A 259 -4.46 -3.22 -33.56
C MET A 259 -4.65 -4.56 -34.27
N ASP A 260 -5.68 -5.34 -33.94
CA ASP A 260 -6.07 -6.58 -34.63
C ASP A 260 -4.88 -7.53 -34.92
N LEU A 261 -3.98 -7.65 -33.94
CA LEU A 261 -2.63 -8.20 -34.13
C LEU A 261 -2.51 -9.69 -33.89
N GLU A 262 -3.58 -10.35 -33.43
CA GLU A 262 -3.56 -11.77 -33.14
C GLU A 262 -3.87 -12.56 -34.43
N LYS A 263 -2.87 -12.65 -35.31
CA LYS A 263 -2.78 -13.80 -36.24
C LYS A 263 -2.61 -15.06 -35.39
N GLU A 264 -3.72 -15.74 -35.13
CA GLU A 264 -3.83 -17.09 -34.55
C GLU A 264 -3.07 -17.29 -33.22
N PRO A 265 -3.55 -16.71 -32.11
CA PRO A 265 -3.00 -17.00 -30.80
C PRO A 265 -3.37 -18.44 -30.41
N THR A 266 -2.38 -19.24 -30.03
CA THR A 266 -2.67 -20.53 -29.39
C THR A 266 -3.44 -20.30 -28.08
N LEU A 267 -4.42 -21.14 -27.76
CA LEU A 267 -5.20 -21.08 -26.51
C LEU A 267 -4.34 -20.85 -25.25
N PHE A 268 -3.16 -21.46 -25.18
CA PHE A 268 -2.23 -21.28 -24.05
C PHE A 268 -1.61 -19.88 -23.97
N ALA A 269 -1.36 -19.22 -25.10
CA ALA A 269 -0.85 -17.84 -25.13
C ALA A 269 -1.93 -16.86 -24.64
N GLU A 270 -3.19 -17.06 -25.08
CA GLU A 270 -4.33 -16.28 -24.62
C GLU A 270 -4.53 -16.42 -23.10
N ILE A 271 -4.50 -17.64 -22.56
CA ILE A 271 -4.64 -17.89 -21.12
C ILE A 271 -3.51 -17.20 -20.34
N GLY A 272 -2.27 -17.30 -20.82
CA GLY A 272 -1.13 -16.65 -20.19
C GLY A 272 -1.25 -15.13 -20.19
N ASN A 273 -1.72 -14.54 -21.29
CA ASN A 273 -1.93 -13.10 -21.40
C ASN A 273 -3.11 -12.64 -20.53
N LEU A 274 -4.21 -13.40 -20.50
CA LEU A 274 -5.33 -13.15 -19.59
C LEU A 274 -4.89 -13.18 -18.12
N HIS A 275 -4.01 -14.11 -17.74
CA HIS A 275 -3.47 -14.17 -16.38
C HIS A 275 -2.58 -12.96 -16.06
N ARG A 276 -1.62 -12.67 -16.95
CA ARG A 276 -0.62 -11.60 -16.75
C ARG A 276 -1.22 -10.19 -16.78
N HIS A 277 -2.31 -10.00 -17.49
CA HIS A 277 -2.98 -8.69 -17.59
C HIS A 277 -4.30 -8.71 -16.82
N GLY A 278 -5.28 -9.48 -17.30
CA GLY A 278 -6.64 -9.52 -16.73
C GLY A 278 -6.70 -9.91 -15.25
N LEU A 279 -6.14 -11.06 -14.87
CA LEU A 279 -6.23 -11.51 -13.47
C LEU A 279 -5.44 -10.64 -12.50
N ASN A 280 -4.32 -10.05 -12.93
CA ASN A 280 -3.61 -9.03 -12.14
C ASN A 280 -4.53 -7.87 -11.74
N SER A 281 -5.31 -7.33 -12.67
CA SER A 281 -6.32 -6.31 -12.36
C SER A 281 -7.44 -6.83 -11.48
N LEU A 282 -7.90 -8.07 -11.69
CA LEU A 282 -8.95 -8.66 -10.86
C LEU A 282 -8.51 -8.73 -9.39
N ILE A 283 -7.28 -9.15 -9.11
CA ILE A 283 -6.76 -9.18 -7.73
C ILE A 283 -6.60 -7.79 -7.15
N ALA A 284 -6.13 -6.82 -7.93
CA ALA A 284 -6.10 -5.42 -7.50
C ALA A 284 -7.50 -4.93 -7.07
N ILE A 285 -8.54 -5.24 -7.85
CA ILE A 285 -9.94 -4.89 -7.52
C ILE A 285 -10.41 -5.61 -6.25
N ILE A 286 -10.11 -6.91 -6.11
CA ILE A 286 -10.44 -7.65 -4.89
C ILE A 286 -9.74 -7.02 -3.67
N ASP A 287 -8.50 -6.58 -3.80
CA ASP A 287 -7.78 -5.88 -2.74
C ASP A 287 -8.38 -4.53 -2.41
N ILE A 288 -8.89 -3.78 -3.40
CA ILE A 288 -9.68 -2.57 -3.15
C ILE A 288 -10.92 -2.92 -2.31
N ILE A 289 -11.58 -4.04 -2.56
CA ILE A 289 -12.81 -4.43 -1.83
C ILE A 289 -12.48 -4.90 -0.40
N LEU A 290 -11.41 -5.68 -0.24
CA LEU A 290 -11.07 -6.35 1.02
C LEU A 290 -10.26 -5.46 1.97
N MET A 291 -9.36 -4.61 1.47
CA MET A 291 -8.41 -3.89 2.32
C MET A 291 -8.95 -2.54 2.78
N ALA A 292 -8.61 -2.17 4.01
CA ALA A 292 -8.98 -0.90 4.64
C ALA A 292 -7.89 0.18 4.48
N TYR A 293 -6.99 0.03 3.52
CA TYR A 293 -5.87 0.96 3.35
C TYR A 293 -6.34 2.37 2.99
N PRO A 294 -5.76 3.40 3.63
CA PRO A 294 -6.11 4.78 3.38
C PRO A 294 -5.61 5.18 2.00
N VAL A 295 -6.51 5.84 1.27
CA VAL A 295 -6.29 6.31 -0.10
C VAL A 295 -6.54 7.81 -0.11
N LYS A 296 -5.66 8.56 -0.79
CA LYS A 296 -5.81 9.98 -1.08
C LYS A 296 -5.64 10.23 -2.56
N ILE A 297 -6.19 11.33 -3.07
CA ILE A 297 -6.02 11.71 -4.49
C ILE A 297 -4.53 11.83 -4.86
N LEU A 298 -3.67 12.35 -3.97
CA LEU A 298 -2.25 12.55 -4.24
C LEU A 298 -1.44 11.25 -4.42
N HIS A 299 -1.98 10.10 -4.00
CA HIS A 299 -1.28 8.81 -4.14
C HIS A 299 -1.10 8.35 -5.60
N PHE A 300 -1.77 9.01 -6.57
CA PHE A 300 -1.51 8.77 -7.99
C PHE A 300 -0.03 9.01 -8.36
N ILE A 301 0.67 9.90 -7.63
CA ILE A 301 2.09 10.19 -7.87
C ILE A 301 2.95 8.94 -7.77
N TYR A 302 2.62 8.00 -6.87
CA TYR A 302 3.40 6.77 -6.72
C TYR A 302 3.35 5.91 -7.99
N ALA A 303 2.14 5.67 -8.51
CA ALA A 303 1.95 4.90 -9.74
C ALA A 303 2.51 5.63 -10.98
N SER A 304 2.37 6.96 -11.04
CA SER A 304 2.96 7.77 -12.09
C SER A 304 4.50 7.71 -12.07
N LEU A 305 5.14 7.91 -10.92
CA LEU A 305 6.59 7.81 -10.77
C LEU A 305 7.10 6.42 -11.16
N TYR A 306 6.36 5.37 -10.81
CA TYR A 306 6.64 4.01 -11.28
C TYR A 306 6.59 3.90 -12.81
N GLY A 307 5.53 4.40 -13.45
CA GLY A 307 5.41 4.41 -14.92
C GLY A 307 6.51 5.20 -15.61
N TRP A 308 6.87 6.38 -15.09
CA TRP A 308 7.96 7.20 -15.61
C TRP A 308 9.33 6.56 -15.39
N SER A 309 9.56 5.93 -14.23
CA SER A 309 10.81 5.19 -13.97
C SER A 309 10.99 4.05 -14.97
N TYR A 310 9.92 3.33 -15.29
CA TYR A 310 9.92 2.32 -16.34
C TYR A 310 10.19 2.93 -17.73
N ALA A 311 9.58 4.08 -18.05
CA ALA A 311 9.85 4.80 -19.30
C ALA A 311 11.34 5.13 -19.47
N PHE A 312 12.01 5.60 -18.39
CA PHE A 312 13.44 5.86 -18.40
C PHE A 312 14.26 4.59 -18.64
N VAL A 313 13.92 3.47 -17.98
CA VAL A 313 14.61 2.18 -18.20
C VAL A 313 14.51 1.75 -19.66
N ILE A 314 13.32 1.84 -20.27
CA ILE A 314 13.13 1.55 -21.69
C ILE A 314 13.95 2.48 -22.56
N PHE A 315 13.92 3.78 -22.28
CA PHE A 315 14.61 4.79 -23.06
C PHE A 315 16.12 4.54 -23.07
N PHE A 316 16.73 4.29 -21.90
CA PHE A 316 18.15 3.94 -21.81
C PHE A 316 18.48 2.62 -22.48
N TYR A 317 17.58 1.63 -22.41
CA TYR A 317 17.76 0.36 -23.11
C TYR A 317 17.75 0.55 -24.63
N TRP A 318 16.81 1.32 -25.15
CA TRP A 318 16.70 1.66 -26.57
C TRP A 318 17.95 2.42 -27.08
N LEU A 319 18.46 3.39 -26.30
CA LEU A 319 19.65 4.18 -26.66
C LEU A 319 20.91 3.32 -26.92
N GLN A 320 21.01 2.11 -26.35
CA GLN A 320 22.19 1.24 -26.53
C GLN A 320 22.28 0.63 -27.93
N ASP A 321 21.15 0.26 -28.55
CA ASP A 321 21.08 -0.23 -29.93
C ASP A 321 19.65 0.01 -30.46
N PRO A 322 19.34 1.20 -31.02
CA PRO A 322 18.00 1.56 -31.47
C PRO A 322 17.39 0.62 -32.52
N LYS A 323 18.22 -0.19 -33.20
CA LYS A 323 17.77 -1.16 -34.22
C LYS A 323 17.39 -2.50 -33.61
N LYS A 324 18.02 -2.89 -32.50
CA LYS A 324 17.81 -4.22 -31.87
C LYS A 324 17.04 -4.15 -30.56
N ASN A 325 17.07 -3.02 -29.86
CA ASN A 325 16.49 -2.86 -28.53
C ASN A 325 15.08 -2.28 -28.60
N ILE A 326 14.21 -2.92 -29.39
CA ILE A 326 12.82 -2.52 -29.61
C ILE A 326 11.91 -3.43 -28.77
N ILE A 327 11.61 -3.00 -27.54
CA ILE A 327 10.84 -3.82 -26.58
C ILE A 327 9.42 -4.10 -27.10
N TYR A 328 8.79 -3.07 -27.63
CA TYR A 328 7.48 -3.11 -28.24
C TYR A 328 7.63 -2.74 -29.71
N GLU A 329 7.66 -3.74 -30.59
CA GLU A 329 7.84 -3.58 -32.05
C GLU A 329 6.85 -2.60 -32.68
N GLN A 330 5.74 -2.37 -31.99
CA GLN A 330 4.61 -1.62 -32.50
C GLN A 330 4.64 -0.16 -32.02
N ILE A 331 5.60 0.18 -31.16
CA ILE A 331 5.90 1.56 -30.79
C ILE A 331 7.10 1.99 -31.64
N ASP A 332 6.91 3.02 -32.46
CA ASP A 332 8.00 3.67 -33.17
C ASP A 332 8.78 4.57 -32.21
N TYR A 333 9.89 4.05 -31.68
CA TYR A 333 10.73 4.75 -30.72
C TYR A 333 11.40 6.01 -31.27
N ASN A 334 11.42 6.21 -32.60
CA ASN A 334 11.96 7.42 -33.21
C ASN A 334 10.96 8.59 -33.16
N LYS A 335 9.68 8.33 -32.86
CA LYS A 335 8.64 9.34 -32.72
C LYS A 335 8.46 9.75 -31.26
N TYR A 336 9.39 10.56 -30.76
CA TYR A 336 9.38 11.04 -29.37
C TYR A 336 8.06 11.70 -28.95
N LEU A 337 7.37 12.41 -29.87
CA LEU A 337 6.05 13.00 -29.61
C LEU A 337 4.97 11.94 -29.37
N GLN A 338 4.98 10.85 -30.14
CA GLN A 338 4.03 9.74 -29.97
C GLN A 338 4.24 9.05 -28.62
N ILE A 339 5.50 8.77 -28.27
CA ILE A 339 5.85 8.14 -26.99
C ILE A 339 5.45 9.05 -25.82
N SER A 340 5.77 10.34 -25.90
CA SER A 340 5.42 11.33 -24.87
C SER A 340 3.90 11.41 -24.70
N ALA A 341 3.15 11.44 -25.81
CA ALA A 341 1.70 11.43 -25.78
C ALA A 341 1.14 10.19 -25.09
N ILE A 342 1.68 8.99 -25.38
CA ILE A 342 1.28 7.74 -24.70
C ILE A 342 1.48 7.84 -23.18
N TYR A 343 2.67 8.26 -22.72
CA TYR A 343 2.94 8.36 -21.27
C TYR A 343 2.11 9.45 -20.58
N ILE A 344 1.83 10.56 -21.26
CA ILE A 344 0.93 11.60 -20.74
C ILE A 344 -0.49 11.04 -20.62
N CYS A 345 -1.01 10.36 -21.65
CA CYS A 345 -2.32 9.70 -21.61
C CYS A 345 -2.42 8.66 -20.49
N LEU A 346 -1.38 7.81 -20.30
CA LEU A 346 -1.34 6.85 -19.21
C LEU A 346 -1.27 7.52 -17.83
N THR A 347 -0.59 8.67 -17.71
CA THR A 347 -0.55 9.46 -16.46
C THR A 347 -1.92 10.06 -16.15
N ILE A 348 -2.62 10.59 -17.15
CA ILE A 348 -3.99 11.11 -17.01
C ILE A 348 -4.95 9.97 -16.63
N LEU A 349 -4.85 8.81 -17.27
CA LEU A 349 -5.63 7.62 -16.92
C LEU A 349 -5.38 7.22 -15.45
N THR A 350 -4.12 7.19 -15.02
CA THR A 350 -3.74 6.89 -13.63
C THR A 350 -4.38 7.88 -12.65
N PHE A 351 -4.42 9.17 -12.99
CA PHE A 351 -5.07 10.19 -12.17
C PHE A 351 -6.58 9.94 -12.03
N PHE A 352 -7.28 9.64 -13.12
CA PHE A 352 -8.72 9.31 -13.06
C PHE A 352 -8.99 8.03 -12.26
N LEU A 353 -8.20 6.98 -12.48
CA LEU A 353 -8.30 5.75 -11.69
C LEU A 353 -8.04 5.98 -10.20
N GLN A 354 -7.16 6.93 -9.85
CA GLN A 354 -6.97 7.34 -8.45
C GLN A 354 -8.18 8.05 -7.86
N ILE A 355 -8.87 8.90 -8.64
CA ILE A 355 -10.14 9.50 -8.20
C ILE A 355 -11.17 8.39 -7.91
N PHE A 356 -11.32 7.42 -8.82
CA PHE A 356 -12.24 6.30 -8.59
C PHE A 356 -11.87 5.47 -7.36
N HIS A 357 -10.58 5.20 -7.16
CA HIS A 357 -10.09 4.46 -5.99
C HIS A 357 -10.34 5.21 -4.69
N PHE A 358 -10.12 6.53 -4.68
CA PHE A 358 -10.43 7.41 -3.56
C PHE A 358 -11.93 7.41 -3.23
N LEU A 359 -12.79 7.54 -4.25
CA LEU A 359 -14.25 7.47 -4.08
C LEU A 359 -14.68 6.10 -3.54
N ALA A 360 -14.11 5.00 -4.06
CA ALA A 360 -14.37 3.65 -3.56
C ALA A 360 -13.95 3.49 -2.09
N PHE A 361 -12.81 4.06 -1.69
CA PHE A 361 -12.37 4.08 -0.30
C PHE A 361 -13.36 4.81 0.62
N HIS A 362 -13.82 6.01 0.23
CA HIS A 362 -14.80 6.77 1.00
C HIS A 362 -16.18 6.10 1.04
N LEU A 363 -16.60 5.48 -0.07
CA LEU A 363 -17.84 4.70 -0.12
C LEU A 363 -17.79 3.55 0.87
N LYS A 364 -16.69 2.78 0.92
CA LYS A 364 -16.49 1.73 1.92
C LYS A 364 -16.67 2.27 3.34
N LEU A 365 -15.99 3.37 3.68
CA LEU A 365 -16.09 4.01 5.01
C LEU A 365 -17.54 4.42 5.34
N TYR A 366 -18.25 5.01 4.38
CA TYR A 366 -19.65 5.37 4.52
C TYR A 366 -20.54 4.14 4.80
N LEU A 367 -20.39 3.07 4.02
CA LEU A 367 -21.13 1.82 4.19
C LEU A 367 -20.87 1.20 5.57
N LYS A 368 -19.60 1.20 6.02
CA LYS A 368 -19.22 0.72 7.35
C LYS A 368 -19.91 1.52 8.45
N LYS A 369 -19.90 2.85 8.37
CA LYS A 369 -20.56 3.72 9.34
C LYS A 369 -22.08 3.49 9.36
N LYS A 370 -22.71 3.44 8.18
CA LYS A 370 -24.16 3.36 8.03
C LYS A 370 -24.74 2.02 8.49
N TYR A 371 -24.11 0.91 8.11
CA TYR A 371 -24.71 -0.42 8.29
C TYR A 371 -24.12 -1.22 9.47
N PHE A 372 -22.85 -1.00 9.82
CA PHE A 372 -22.16 -1.84 10.83
C PHE A 372 -22.03 -1.19 12.20
N LEU A 373 -22.03 0.15 12.28
CA LEU A 373 -21.99 0.83 13.57
C LEU A 373 -23.41 1.09 14.12
N LYS A 374 -24.38 1.42 13.24
CA LYS A 374 -25.77 1.68 13.66
C LYS A 374 -26.49 0.45 14.23
N THR A 375 -26.10 -0.74 13.78
CA THR A 375 -26.65 -2.02 14.25
C THR A 375 -26.16 -2.44 15.63
N LYS A 376 -25.09 -1.83 16.16
CA LYS A 376 -24.53 -2.16 17.48
C LYS A 376 -25.04 -1.29 18.64
N GLY A 377 -26.07 -0.48 18.43
CA GLY A 377 -26.77 0.24 19.51
C GLY A 377 -25.88 1.16 20.34
N PHE A 378 -24.88 1.79 19.72
CA PHE A 378 -24.10 2.88 20.32
C PHE A 378 -24.67 4.24 19.95
#